data_AF-A0A2G9P7D7-F1
#
_entry.id   AF-A0A2G9P7D7-F1
#
_cell.length_a   1.000
_cell.length_b   1.000
_cell.length_c   1.000
_cell.angle_alpha   90.00
_cell.angle_beta   90.00
_cell.angle_gamma   90.00
#
_symmetry.space_group_name_H-M   'P 1'
#
loop_
_entity.id
_entity.type
_entity.pdbx_description
1 polymer ?
#
loop_
_entity_poly.entity_id
_entity_poly.type
_entity_poly.pdbx_seq_one_letter_code
_entity_poly.pdbx_strand_id
1 'polypeptide(L)' 'TVNASRNFEVTGFVKNLDSEEVLIIAEGEKTQLELFLLAVKNFSFTKITKVKVKWKKFKNEFKEFKVEY' A
#
# COMPACT_ATOMS: atom_id res chain seq x y z
N THR A 1 8.76 10.90 0.71
CA THR A 1 7.54 11.12 1.52
C THR A 1 7.05 9.81 2.11
N VAL A 2 7.51 9.44 3.30
CA VAL A 2 7.19 8.18 4.00
C VAL A 2 6.30 8.51 5.21
N ASN A 3 5.08 9.00 4.97
CA ASN A 3 4.18 9.39 6.09
C ASN A 3 2.76 8.80 6.02
N ALA A 4 2.39 8.10 4.95
CA ALA A 4 1.06 7.48 4.86
C ALA A 4 0.92 6.21 5.73
N SER A 5 1.99 5.42 5.92
CA SER A 5 1.88 4.15 6.68
C SER A 5 1.83 4.32 8.19
N ARG A 6 2.16 5.50 8.74
CA ARG A 6 2.13 5.72 10.21
C ARG A 6 0.72 5.87 10.78
N ASN A 7 -0.29 6.06 9.94
CA ASN A 7 -1.67 6.28 10.36
C ASN A 7 -2.58 5.05 10.22
N PHE A 8 -2.07 3.95 9.66
CA PHE A 8 -2.86 2.73 9.43
C PHE A 8 -2.11 1.52 9.99
N GLU A 9 -2.83 0.63 10.67
CA GLU A 9 -2.27 -0.62 11.18
C GLU A 9 -2.15 -1.65 10.06
N VAL A 10 -1.16 -1.44 9.18
CA VAL A 10 -0.88 -2.32 8.02
C VAL A 10 0.59 -2.71 7.98
N THR A 11 0.86 -3.96 7.60
CA THR A 11 2.21 -4.47 7.34
C THR A 11 2.37 -4.81 5.85
N GLY A 12 3.60 -4.91 5.35
CA GLY A 12 3.83 -5.18 3.93
C GLY A 12 4.97 -4.39 3.33
N PHE A 13 4.86 -4.07 2.04
CA PHE A 13 5.83 -3.21 1.38
C PHE A 13 5.24 -2.44 0.20
N VAL A 14 5.95 -1.38 -0.16
CA VAL A 14 5.78 -0.66 -1.42
C VAL A 14 7.07 -0.77 -2.23
N LYS A 15 6.94 -1.08 -3.53
CA LYS A 15 8.06 -1.22 -4.46
C LYS A 15 7.76 -0.47 -5.76
N ASN A 16 8.71 0.33 -6.23
CA ASN A 16 8.65 0.89 -7.57
C ASN A 16 9.08 -0.18 -8.58
N LEU A 17 8.28 -0.40 -9.61
CA LEU A 17 8.61 -1.27 -10.72
C LEU A 17 9.30 -0.47 -11.83
N ASP A 18 10.13 -1.14 -12.63
CA ASP A 18 10.79 -0.52 -13.78
C ASP A 18 9.79 -0.05 -14.87
N SER A 19 8.54 -0.50 -14.80
CA SER A 19 7.44 -0.16 -15.72
C SER A 19 6.72 1.15 -15.39
N GLU A 20 7.32 2.04 -14.60
CA GLU A 20 6.68 3.26 -14.02
C GLU A 20 5.47 2.94 -13.10
N GLU A 21 5.28 1.66 -12.75
CA GLU A 21 4.21 1.21 -11.88
C GLU A 21 4.69 1.11 -10.42
N VAL A 22 3.76 1.24 -9.48
CA VAL A 22 4.03 1.01 -8.06
C VAL A 22 3.29 -0.24 -7.62
N LEU A 23 4.03 -1.22 -7.09
CA LEU A 23 3.48 -2.40 -6.45
C LEU A 23 3.36 -2.16 -4.95
N ILE A 24 2.17 -2.41 -4.40
CA ILE A 24 1.93 -2.39 -2.96
C ILE A 24 1.39 -3.75 -2.54
N ILE A 25 2.05 -4.35 -1.54
CA ILE A 25 1.51 -5.48 -0.78
C ILE A 25 1.23 -4.97 0.62
N ALA A 26 0.00 -5.15 1.09
CA ALA A 26 -0.43 -4.74 2.41
C ALA A 26 -1.30 -5.84 3.05
N GLU A 27 -1.01 -6.12 4.32
CA GLU A 27 -1.76 -7.03 5.17
C GLU A 27 -2.26 -6.28 6.41
N GLY A 28 -3.46 -6.62 6.88
CA GLY A 28 -4.09 -5.97 8.03
C GLY A 28 -5.60 -6.18 8.07
N GLU A 29 -6.25 -5.53 9.03
CA GLU A 29 -7.70 -5.43 9.12
C GLU A 29 -8.28 -4.84 7.81
N LYS A 30 -9.38 -5.41 7.32
CA LYS A 30 -9.98 -4.97 6.04
C LYS A 30 -10.30 -3.47 6.04
N THR A 31 -10.83 -2.96 7.14
CA THR A 31 -11.16 -1.54 7.33
C THR A 31 -9.91 -0.65 7.22
N GLN A 32 -8.80 -1.06 7.85
CA GLN A 32 -7.50 -0.37 7.76
C GLN A 32 -6.95 -0.40 6.34
N LEU A 33 -7.06 -1.54 5.64
CA LEU A 33 -6.63 -1.68 4.25
C LEU A 33 -7.44 -0.80 3.30
N GLU A 34 -8.75 -0.67 3.51
CA GLU A 34 -9.62 0.21 2.71
C GLU A 34 -9.29 1.69 2.92
N LEU A 35 -9.05 2.12 4.17
CA LEU A 35 -8.63 3.48 4.49
C LEU A 35 -7.24 3.81 3.93
N PHE A 36 -6.30 2.88 4.05
CA PHE A 36 -4.97 2.98 3.46
C PHE A 36 -5.05 3.12 1.94
N LEU A 37 -5.86 2.29 1.27
CA LEU A 37 -6.08 2.37 -0.17
C LEU A 37 -6.68 3.72 -0.58
N LEU A 38 -7.62 4.26 0.19
CA LEU A 38 -8.19 5.58 -0.07
C LEU A 38 -7.14 6.69 0.05
N ALA A 39 -6.28 6.63 1.07
CA ALA A 39 -5.18 7.57 1.26
C ALA A 39 -4.17 7.51 0.10
N VAL A 40 -3.83 6.31 -0.37
CA VAL A 40 -2.96 6.11 -1.55
C VAL A 40 -3.59 6.74 -2.79
N LYS A 41 -4.88 6.50 -3.05
CA LYS A 41 -5.59 7.08 -4.21
C LYS A 41 -5.65 8.61 -4.18
N ASN A 42 -5.74 9.19 -2.99
CA ASN A 42 -5.84 10.64 -2.79
C ASN A 42 -4.48 11.32 -2.63
N PHE A 43 -3.38 10.60 -2.85
CA PHE A 43 -2.04 11.16 -2.65
C PHE A 43 -1.75 12.27 -3.66
N SER A 44 -1.73 13.51 -3.18
CA SER A 44 -1.75 14.72 -4.01
C SER A 44 -0.52 14.94 -4.89
N PHE A 45 0.58 14.24 -4.63
CA PHE A 45 1.85 14.42 -5.35
C PHE A 45 1.98 13.56 -6.61
N THR A 46 0.99 12.72 -6.94
CA THR A 46 1.08 11.83 -8.11
C THR A 46 -0.27 11.66 -8.79
N LYS A 47 -0.30 11.81 -10.12
CA LYS A 47 -1.50 11.54 -10.92
C LYS A 47 -1.66 10.03 -11.10
N ILE A 48 -2.44 9.41 -10.22
CA ILE A 48 -2.78 7.99 -10.33
C ILE A 48 -3.86 7.82 -11.41
N THR A 49 -3.49 7.27 -12.56
CA THR A 49 -4.42 7.03 -13.68
C THR A 49 -5.24 5.75 -13.51
N LYS A 50 -4.68 4.75 -12.82
CA LYS A 50 -5.31 3.44 -12.64
C LYS A 50 -4.82 2.78 -11.35
N VAL A 51 -5.74 2.15 -10.63
CA VAL A 51 -5.44 1.30 -9.47
C VAL A 51 -6.09 -0.05 -9.65
N LYS A 52 -5.29 -1.12 -9.55
CA LYS A 52 -5.78 -2.51 -9.60
C LYS A 52 -5.60 -3.16 -8.24
N VAL A 53 -6.70 -3.48 -7.57
CA VAL A 53 -6.70 -4.10 -6.25
C VAL A 53 -7.03 -5.59 -6.38
N LYS A 54 -6.29 -6.44 -5.68
CA LYS A 54 -6.56 -7.88 -5.57
C LYS A 54 -6.57 -8.27 -4.10
N TRP A 55 -7.76 -8.54 -3.56
CA TRP A 55 -7.91 -9.05 -2.20
C TRP A 55 -7.47 -10.52 -2.13
N LYS A 56 -6.74 -10.86 -1.07
CA LYS A 56 -6.24 -12.21 -0.80
C LYS A 56 -6.50 -12.55 0.67
N LYS A 57 -6.41 -13.84 1.00
CA LYS A 57 -6.43 -14.29 2.40
C LYS A 57 -5.20 -13.73 3.11
N PHE A 58 -5.38 -13.28 4.35
CA PHE A 58 -4.29 -12.89 5.24
C PHE A 58 -3.34 -14.07 5.45
N LYS A 59 -2.03 -13.82 5.37
CA LYS A 59 -1.02 -14.85 5.55
C LYS A 59 0.00 -14.55 6.65
N ASN A 60 -0.01 -13.34 7.21
CA ASN A 60 0.93 -12.92 8.24
C ASN A 60 2.39 -13.02 7.76
N GLU A 61 2.64 -12.62 6.51
CA GLU A 61 3.96 -12.69 5.86
C GLU A 61 4.86 -11.51 6.28
N PHE A 62 4.28 -10.42 6.80
CA PHE A 62 5.02 -9.17 7.08
C PHE A 62 4.86 -8.71 8.53
N LYS A 63 5.99 -8.32 9.15
CA LYS A 63 6.05 -7.80 10.53
C LYS A 63 5.96 -6.27 10.63
N GLU A 64 6.25 -5.58 9.54
CA GLU A 64 6.28 -4.12 9.46
C GLU A 64 6.03 -3.70 8.00
N PHE A 65 5.80 -2.41 7.77
CA PHE A 65 5.63 -1.86 6.42
C PHE A 65 6.91 -1.18 5.93
N LYS A 66 7.49 -1.62 4.81
CA LYS A 66 8.76 -1.10 4.27
C LYS A 66 8.65 -0.52 2.87
N VAL A 67 9.62 0.32 2.51
CA VAL A 67 9.88 0.67 1.11
C VAL A 67 10.96 -0.29 0.60
N GLU A 68 10.66 -1.04 -0.45
CA GLU A 68 11.61 -1.87 -1.17
C GLU A 68 12.12 -1.11 -2.42
N TYR A 69 13.41 -1.28 -2.69
CA TYR A 69 14.11 -0.67 -3.82
C TYR A 69 14.35 -1.69 -4.94
#